data_AF-A0A2B7LM48-F1
#
_entry.id   AF-A0A2B7LM48-F1
#
_cell.length_a   1.000
_cell.length_b   1.000
_cell.length_c   1.000
_cell.angle_alpha   90.00
_cell.angle_beta   90.00
_cell.angle_gamma   90.00
#
_symmetry.space_group_name_H-M   'P 1'
#
loop_
_entity.id
_entity.type
_entity.pdbx_description
1 polymer ?
#
loop_
_entity_poly.entity_id
_entity_poly.type
_entity_poly.pdbx_seq_one_letter_code
_entity_poly.pdbx_strand_id
1 'polypeptide(L)'
;MLRVFIPTSDGRISRRHYILSFTLTNLICTFLIVFFANVEANFLVIASTLLLHYLVINMSCQRLRDSGFTYIKTYIFGTLAVYIVSFITMIAEHFDCSGTGSMIFLICYFSTFSMLMLAPTDSSKQ
;
A
#
# COMPACT_ATOMS: atom_id res chain seq x y z
N MET A 1 -19.65 -2.38 13.10
CA MET A 1 -18.31 -1.73 13.14
C MET A 1 -17.66 -1.94 11.78
N LEU A 2 -17.37 -0.87 11.03
CA LEU A 2 -16.63 -0.99 9.76
C LEU A 2 -15.26 -1.62 10.07
N ARG A 3 -15.08 -2.89 9.75
CA ARG A 3 -13.78 -3.60 9.71
C ARG A 3 -12.99 -3.25 8.43
N VAL A 4 -13.38 -2.19 7.75
CA VAL A 4 -12.66 -1.69 6.58
C VAL A 4 -11.27 -1.28 7.09
N PHE A 5 -10.23 -1.86 6.49
CA PHE A 5 -8.81 -1.73 6.86
C PHE A 5 -8.30 -2.55 8.06
N ILE A 6 -9.13 -3.34 8.73
CA ILE A 6 -8.62 -4.33 9.69
C ILE A 6 -8.24 -5.58 8.91
N PRO A 7 -7.04 -6.15 9.10
CA PRO A 7 -6.63 -7.38 8.43
C PRO A 7 -7.70 -8.47 8.63
N THR A 8 -8.32 -8.89 7.52
CA THR A 8 -9.45 -9.83 7.52
C THR A 8 -9.05 -11.26 7.85
N SER A 9 -7.75 -11.57 7.79
CA SER A 9 -7.20 -12.89 8.08
C SER A 9 -6.45 -12.88 9.41
N ASP A 10 -6.72 -13.88 10.26
CA ASP A 10 -5.96 -14.14 11.49
C ASP A 10 -4.62 -14.85 11.23
N GLY A 11 -4.34 -15.22 9.97
CA GLY A 11 -3.08 -15.83 9.57
C GLY A 11 -1.89 -14.88 9.72
N ARG A 12 -0.77 -15.41 10.22
CA ARG A 12 0.51 -14.68 10.27
C ARG A 12 1.20 -14.72 8.91
N ILE A 13 1.62 -13.56 8.41
CA ILE A 13 2.40 -13.40 7.20
C ILE A 13 3.88 -13.36 7.55
N SER A 14 4.58 -14.43 7.15
CA SER A 14 6.05 -14.44 7.19
C SER A 14 6.64 -13.38 6.26
N ARG A 15 7.85 -12.91 6.56
CA ARG A 15 8.57 -11.92 5.75
C ARG A 15 8.67 -12.30 4.26
N ARG A 16 8.95 -13.57 3.95
CA ARG A 16 9.06 -14.07 2.55
C ARG A 16 7.72 -13.94 1.81
N HIS A 17 6.63 -14.32 2.46
CA HIS A 17 5.29 -14.21 1.89
C HIS A 17 4.88 -12.74 1.72
N TYR A 18 5.25 -11.84 2.65
CA TYR A 18 5.02 -10.41 2.48
C TYR A 18 5.72 -9.85 1.24
N ILE A 19 7.01 -10.15 1.05
CA ILE A 19 7.78 -9.69 -0.12
C ILE A 19 7.16 -10.24 -1.41
N LEU A 20 6.85 -11.54 -1.44
CA LEU A 20 6.27 -12.18 -2.62
C LEU A 20 4.90 -11.58 -2.96
N SER A 21 4.01 -11.47 -1.98
CA SER A 21 2.67 -10.90 -2.17
C SER A 21 2.75 -9.43 -2.59
N PHE A 22 3.62 -8.63 -1.96
CA PHE A 22 3.81 -7.23 -2.33
C PHE A 22 4.27 -7.09 -3.78
N THR A 23 5.29 -7.84 -4.19
CA THR A 23 5.79 -7.82 -5.58
C THR A 23 4.74 -8.30 -6.56
N LEU A 24 4.04 -9.39 -6.26
CA LEU A 24 3.00 -9.95 -7.12
C LEU A 24 1.81 -8.99 -7.27
N THR A 25 1.35 -8.36 -6.18
CA THR A 25 0.29 -7.35 -6.20
C THR A 25 0.68 -6.16 -7.05
N ASN A 26 1.90 -5.63 -6.88
CA ASN A 26 2.38 -4.53 -7.72
C ASN A 26 2.40 -4.94 -9.20
N LEU A 27 2.99 -6.10 -9.53
CA LEU A 27 3.09 -6.58 -10.92
C LEU A 27 1.71 -6.75 -11.56
N ILE A 28 0.78 -7.43 -10.90
CA ILE A 28 -0.57 -7.68 -11.42
C ILE A 28 -1.35 -6.37 -11.55
N CYS A 29 -1.37 -5.53 -10.52
CA CYS A 29 -2.13 -4.29 -10.56
C CYS A 29 -1.56 -3.29 -11.56
N THR A 30 -0.23 -3.16 -11.66
CA THR A 30 0.40 -2.32 -12.68
C THR A 30 0.10 -2.84 -14.08
N PHE A 31 0.15 -4.15 -14.31
CA PHE A 31 -0.27 -4.75 -15.57
C PHE A 31 -1.73 -4.39 -15.91
N LEU A 32 -2.65 -4.53 -14.96
CA LEU A 32 -4.06 -4.16 -15.15
C LEU A 32 -4.24 -2.67 -15.45
N ILE A 33 -3.53 -1.79 -14.72
CA ILE A 33 -3.59 -0.34 -14.92
C ILE A 33 -3.13 0.01 -16.34
N VAL A 34 -1.98 -0.51 -16.77
CA VAL A 34 -1.42 -0.26 -18.11
C VAL A 34 -2.35 -0.84 -19.19
N PHE A 35 -2.85 -2.06 -18.99
CA PHE A 35 -3.77 -2.70 -19.93
C PHE A 35 -5.06 -1.89 -20.09
N PHE A 36 -5.70 -1.50 -18.99
CA PHE A 36 -6.94 -0.72 -19.05
C PHE A 36 -6.73 0.71 -19.54
N ALA A 37 -5.56 1.31 -19.30
CA ALA A 37 -5.20 2.60 -19.87
C ALA A 37 -5.10 2.53 -21.39
N ASN A 38 -4.54 1.45 -21.94
CA ASN A 38 -4.43 1.24 -23.39
C ASN A 38 -5.79 1.01 -24.09
N VAL A 39 -6.79 0.52 -23.36
CA VAL A 39 -8.16 0.30 -23.89
C VAL A 39 -9.09 1.48 -23.51
N GLU A 40 -8.53 2.61 -23.05
CA GLU A 40 -9.26 3.84 -22.64
C GLU A 40 -10.36 3.60 -21.59
N ALA A 41 -10.23 2.52 -20.81
CA ALA A 41 -11.20 2.14 -19.78
C ALA A 41 -10.90 2.90 -18.46
N ASN A 42 -11.09 4.22 -18.48
CA ASN A 42 -10.70 5.14 -17.39
C ASN A 42 -11.25 4.74 -16.02
N PHE A 43 -12.49 4.26 -15.96
CA PHE A 43 -13.08 3.77 -14.72
C PHE A 43 -12.31 2.57 -14.15
N LEU A 44 -11.91 1.62 -14.99
CA LEU A 44 -11.15 0.44 -14.58
C LEU A 44 -9.70 0.78 -14.19
N VAL A 45 -9.11 1.81 -14.80
CA VAL A 45 -7.80 2.36 -14.38
C VAL A 45 -7.90 2.89 -12.95
N ILE A 46 -8.91 3.71 -12.65
CA ILE A 46 -9.14 4.25 -11.29
C ILE A 46 -9.40 3.11 -10.31
N ALA A 47 -10.29 2.17 -10.67
CA ALA A 47 -10.61 1.03 -9.82
C ALA A 47 -9.38 0.15 -9.52
N SER A 48 -8.54 -0.13 -10.53
CA SER A 48 -7.31 -0.91 -10.38
C SER A 48 -6.26 -0.18 -9.53
N THR A 49 -6.20 1.14 -9.66
CA THR A 49 -5.33 1.99 -8.83
C THR A 49 -5.78 1.95 -7.37
N LEU A 50 -7.08 2.11 -7.10
CA LEU A 50 -7.62 1.99 -5.73
C LEU A 50 -7.41 0.59 -5.16
N LEU A 51 -7.57 -0.45 -5.99
CA LEU A 51 -7.31 -1.84 -5.61
C LEU A 51 -5.85 -2.05 -5.19
N LEU A 52 -4.88 -1.53 -5.94
CA LEU A 52 -3.45 -1.59 -5.60
C LEU A 52 -3.21 -1.00 -4.21
N HIS A 53 -3.67 0.23 -3.98
CA HIS A 53 -3.45 0.92 -2.71
C HIS A 53 -4.13 0.19 -1.55
N TYR A 54 -5.35 -0.30 -1.75
CA TYR A 54 -6.07 -1.08 -0.75
C TYR A 54 -5.31 -2.36 -0.37
N LEU A 55 -4.85 -3.14 -1.36
CA LEU A 55 -4.13 -4.39 -1.11
C LEU A 55 -2.80 -4.13 -0.40
N VAL A 56 -2.06 -3.11 -0.81
CA VAL A 56 -0.78 -2.74 -0.18
C VAL A 56 -0.97 -2.30 1.26
N ILE A 57 -1.96 -1.45 1.55
CA ILE A 57 -2.28 -1.02 2.91
C ILE A 57 -2.68 -2.24 3.76
N ASN A 58 -3.53 -3.13 3.22
CA ASN A 58 -4.01 -4.31 3.95
C ASN A 58 -2.86 -5.26 4.30
N MET A 59 -2.00 -5.61 3.33
CA MET A 59 -0.82 -6.45 3.56
C MET A 59 0.15 -5.81 4.56
N SER A 60 0.32 -4.49 4.48
CA SER A 60 1.17 -3.75 5.41
C SER A 60 0.60 -3.75 6.83
N CYS A 61 -0.72 -3.62 6.99
CA CYS A 61 -1.41 -3.74 8.27
C CYS A 61 -1.30 -5.16 8.86
N GLN A 62 -1.42 -6.20 8.03
CA GLN A 62 -1.19 -7.59 8.43
C GLN A 62 0.23 -7.76 8.97
N ARG A 63 1.23 -7.23 8.25
CA ARG A 63 2.62 -7.33 8.65
C ARG A 63 2.92 -6.54 9.93
N LEU A 64 2.40 -5.32 10.06
CA LEU A 64 2.51 -4.51 11.28
C LEU A 64 1.93 -5.25 12.49
N ARG A 65 0.73 -5.83 12.34
CA ARG A 65 0.11 -6.64 13.40
C ARG A 65 1.01 -7.80 13.81
N ASP A 66 1.55 -8.53 12.85
CA ASP A 66 2.39 -9.71 13.09
C ASP A 66 3.78 -9.34 13.63
N SER A 67 4.16 -8.06 13.57
CA SER A 67 5.34 -7.50 14.22
C SER A 67 5.06 -6.94 15.63
N GLY A 68 3.83 -7.10 16.15
CA GLY A 68 3.44 -6.62 17.49
C GLY A 68 2.98 -5.16 17.54
N PHE A 69 2.80 -4.50 16.38
CA PHE A 69 2.39 -3.09 16.34
C PHE A 69 0.91 -2.91 16.70
N THR A 70 0.64 -2.17 17.77
CA THR A 70 -0.72 -2.02 18.33
C THR A 70 -1.52 -0.90 17.66
N TYR A 71 -0.87 0.10 17.05
CA TYR A 71 -1.51 1.33 16.56
C TYR A 71 -1.87 1.29 15.06
N ILE A 72 -2.42 0.18 14.58
CA ILE A 72 -2.73 -0.05 13.15
C ILE A 72 -3.63 1.06 12.57
N LYS A 73 -4.61 1.55 13.35
CA LYS A 73 -5.50 2.64 12.92
C LYS A 73 -4.73 3.94 12.63
N THR A 74 -3.77 4.28 13.48
CA THR A 74 -2.93 5.48 13.30
C THR A 74 -2.09 5.37 12.03
N TYR A 75 -1.56 4.19 11.73
CA TYR A 75 -0.83 3.94 10.49
C TYR A 75 -1.73 4.13 9.25
N ILE A 76 -2.96 3.62 9.27
CA ILE A 76 -3.92 3.79 8.16
C ILE A 76 -4.22 5.27 7.94
N PHE A 77 -4.55 6.01 9.01
CA PHE A 77 -4.81 7.46 8.90
C PHE A 77 -3.59 8.24 8.42
N GLY A 78 -2.39 7.91 8.90
CA GLY A 78 -1.15 8.53 8.44
C GLY A 78 -0.89 8.28 6.95
N THR A 79 -1.08 7.04 6.50
CA THR A 79 -0.90 6.67 5.08
C THR A 79 -1.91 7.39 4.19
N LEU A 80 -3.18 7.45 4.60
CA LEU A 80 -4.22 8.19 3.87
C LEU A 80 -3.91 9.69 3.81
N ALA A 81 -3.42 10.29 4.91
CA ALA A 81 -3.04 11.70 4.92
C ALA A 81 -1.89 11.98 3.94
N VAL A 82 -0.86 11.12 3.90
CA VAL A 82 0.23 11.25 2.93
C VAL A 82 -0.30 11.14 1.50
N TYR A 83 -1.18 10.18 1.20
CA TYR A 83 -1.74 10.02 -0.13
C TYR A 83 -2.56 11.24 -0.57
N ILE A 84 -3.34 11.84 0.33
CA ILE A 84 -4.11 13.06 0.06
C ILE A 84 -3.16 14.23 -0.23
N VAL A 85 -2.12 14.43 0.59
CA VAL A 85 -1.14 15.51 0.39
C VAL A 85 -0.41 15.33 -0.94
N SER A 86 0.10 14.13 -1.21
CA SER A 86 0.76 13.81 -2.48
C SER A 86 -0.15 14.07 -3.68
N PHE A 87 -1.43 13.70 -3.59
CA PHE A 87 -2.39 13.93 -4.68
C PHE A 87 -2.69 15.42 -4.90
N ILE A 88 -2.87 16.20 -3.83
CA ILE A 88 -3.05 17.66 -3.93
C ILE A 88 -1.82 18.31 -4.58
N THR A 89 -0.62 17.92 -4.16
CA THR A 89 0.63 18.41 -4.75
C THR A 89 0.75 18.01 -6.22
N MET A 90 0.41 16.78 -6.59
CA MET A 90 0.41 16.35 -8.00
C MET A 90 -0.56 17.18 -8.85
N ILE A 91 -1.75 17.52 -8.33
CA ILE A 91 -2.69 18.42 -9.05
C ILE A 91 -2.06 19.80 -9.24
N ALA A 92 -1.44 20.35 -8.20
CA ALA A 92 -0.77 21.66 -8.27
C ALA A 92 0.41 21.66 -9.26
N GLU A 93 1.08 20.53 -9.43
CA GLU A 93 2.17 20.29 -10.37
C GLU A 93 1.69 19.79 -11.75
N HIS A 94 0.39 19.88 -12.06
CA HIS A 94 -0.19 19.44 -13.33
C HIS A 94 0.15 17.99 -13.71
N PHE A 95 0.20 17.11 -12.70
CA PHE A 95 0.53 15.69 -12.83
C PHE A 95 1.94 15.41 -13.39
N ASP A 96 2.91 16.28 -13.10
CA ASP A 96 4.32 15.98 -13.38
C ASP A 96 4.78 14.74 -12.59
N CYS A 97 5.11 13.67 -13.30
CA CYS A 97 5.62 12.44 -12.71
C CYS A 97 6.97 12.63 -12.00
N SER A 98 7.73 13.68 -12.34
CA SER A 98 8.98 14.05 -11.68
C SER A 98 8.80 15.08 -10.56
N GLY A 99 7.58 15.54 -10.34
CA GLY A 99 7.22 16.52 -9.32
C GLY A 99 7.38 15.99 -7.88
N THR A 100 7.27 16.92 -6.92
CA THR A 100 7.38 16.57 -5.50
C THR A 100 6.24 15.69 -5.01
N GLY A 101 5.03 15.83 -5.58
CA GLY A 101 3.87 15.03 -5.17
C GLY A 101 4.08 13.52 -5.38
N SER A 102 4.61 13.15 -6.55
CA SER A 102 4.94 11.75 -6.87
C SER A 102 6.11 11.23 -6.03
N MET A 103 7.13 12.06 -5.79
CA MET A 103 8.27 11.69 -4.94
C MET A 103 7.85 11.42 -3.50
N ILE A 104 7.02 12.28 -2.89
CA ILE A 104 6.52 12.08 -1.52
C ILE A 104 5.77 10.74 -1.42
N PHE A 105 4.91 10.46 -2.40
CA PHE A 105 4.16 9.21 -2.45
C PHE A 105 5.12 8.01 -2.51
N LEU A 106 6.07 8.02 -3.46
CA LEU A 106 7.03 6.92 -3.66
C LEU A 106 7.92 6.70 -2.44
N ILE A 107 8.41 7.78 -1.82
CA ILE A 107 9.24 7.70 -0.61
C ILE A 107 8.44 7.05 0.53
N CYS A 108 7.20 7.48 0.77
CA CYS A 108 6.38 6.88 1.81
C CYS A 108 6.06 5.41 1.52
N TYR A 109 5.78 5.10 0.24
CA TYR A 109 5.47 3.75 -0.22
C TYR A 109 6.64 2.78 -0.01
N PHE A 110 7.83 3.13 -0.52
CA PHE A 110 9.01 2.27 -0.40
C PHE A 110 9.65 2.26 0.98
N SER A 111 9.58 3.37 1.73
CA SER A 111 10.07 3.38 3.11
C SER A 111 9.24 2.44 3.98
N THR A 112 7.92 2.45 3.84
CA THR A 112 7.02 1.53 4.54
C THR A 112 7.32 0.07 4.19
N PHE A 113 7.45 -0.25 2.91
CA PHE A 113 7.83 -1.59 2.46
C PHE A 113 9.16 -2.05 3.07
N SER A 114 10.19 -1.19 3.03
CA SER A 114 11.52 -1.49 3.56
C SER A 114 11.49 -1.70 5.08
N MET A 115 10.74 -0.87 5.80
CA MET A 115 10.58 -0.98 7.24
C MET A 115 9.92 -2.31 7.63
N LEU A 116 8.88 -2.72 6.89
CA LEU A 116 8.16 -3.97 7.12
C LEU A 116 8.92 -5.22 6.69
N MET A 117 9.80 -5.10 5.70
CA MET A 117 10.80 -6.11 5.38
C MET A 117 11.77 -6.32 6.53
N LEU A 118 12.16 -5.27 7.27
CA LEU A 118 13.11 -5.37 8.39
C LEU A 118 12.44 -5.71 9.72
N ALA A 119 11.14 -5.43 9.85
CA ALA A 119 10.39 -5.64 11.08
C ALA A 119 10.50 -7.09 11.58
N PRO A 120 10.69 -7.30 12.89
CA PRO A 120 10.72 -8.63 13.49
C PRO A 120 9.36 -9.30 13.28
N THR A 121 9.34 -10.63 13.18
CA THR A 121 8.07 -11.36 13.28
C THR A 121 7.92 -11.72 14.75
N ASP A 122 6.80 -11.35 15.35
CA ASP A 122 6.55 -11.62 16.76
C ASP A 122 6.47 -13.14 16.96
N SER A 123 7.61 -13.75 17.32
CA SER A 123 7.76 -15.18 17.57
C SER A 123 7.33 -15.51 19.00
N SER A 124 6.31 -14.83 19.52
CA SER A 124 5.76 -15.20 20.81
C SER A 124 5.20 -16.63 20.69
N LYS A 125 5.94 -17.56 21.32
CA LYS A 125 5.79 -19.02 21.40
C LYS A 125 6.51 -19.81 20.29
N GLN A 126 7.85 -19.88 20.40
CA GLN A 126 8.50 -21.20 20.43
C GLN A 126 8.42 -21.73 21.87
#